data_AF-A0A0D6LT62-F1
#
_entry.id   AF-A0A0D6LT62-F1
#
_cell.length_a   1.000
_cell.length_b   1.000
_cell.length_c   1.000
_cell.angle_alpha   90.00
_cell.angle_beta   90.00
_cell.angle_gamma   90.00
#
_symmetry.space_group_name_H-M   'P 1'
#
loop_
_entity.id
_entity.type
_entity.pdbx_description
1 polymer ?
#
loop_
_entity_poly.entity_id
_entity_poly.type
_entity_poly.pdbx_seq_one_letter_code
_entity_poly.pdbx_strand_id
1 'polypeptide(L)'
;MAVKYEMSLWKTRFRGKKRKVSKVNWWVTLMGFDDYVNMVLEDVVEYEQTPDGKRVTKLDTILLNGNHITMLVPGGEGPEV
;
A
#
# COMPACT_ATOMS: atom_id res chain seq x y z
N MET A 1 -20.36 -5.75 5.41
CA MET A 1 -19.00 -6.19 5.78
C MET A 1 -18.04 -5.52 4.83
N ALA A 2 -17.09 -4.73 5.31
CA ALA A 2 -16.04 -4.17 4.47
C ALA A 2 -14.94 -5.22 4.29
N VAL A 3 -14.59 -5.54 3.05
CA VAL A 3 -13.50 -6.47 2.75
C VAL A 3 -12.19 -5.69 2.83
N LYS A 4 -11.27 -6.16 3.66
CA LYS A 4 -9.92 -5.58 3.76
C LYS A 4 -8.99 -6.25 2.78
N TYR A 5 -8.05 -5.48 2.25
CA TYR A 5 -7.09 -5.92 1.25
C TYR A 5 -5.66 -5.65 1.71
N GLU A 6 -4.76 -6.56 1.37
CA GLU A 6 -3.33 -6.32 1.41
C GLU A 6 -2.80 -6.04 0.00
N MET A 7 -1.92 -5.05 -0.11
CA MET A 7 -1.20 -4.70 -1.33
C MET A 7 0.29 -4.55 -1.03
N SER A 8 1.14 -5.00 -1.95
CA SER A 8 2.60 -4.89 -1.86
C SER A 8 3.16 -4.14 -3.07
N LEU A 9 4.01 -3.13 -2.84
CA LEU A 9 4.68 -2.36 -3.90
C LEU A 9 6.19 -2.30 -3.66
N TRP A 10 6.98 -2.48 -4.72
CA TRP A 10 8.42 -2.25 -4.69
C TRP A 10 8.73 -0.80 -5.05
N LYS A 11 9.18 -0.03 -4.05
CA LYS A 11 9.58 1.36 -4.23
C LYS A 11 11.07 1.45 -4.50
N THR A 12 11.44 2.04 -5.63
CA THR A 12 12.84 2.39 -5.91
C THR A 12 13.07 3.85 -5.53
N ARG A 13 14.07 4.11 -4.70
CA ARG A 13 14.48 5.45 -4.28
C ARG A 13 15.94 5.67 -4.67
N PHE A 14 16.22 6.78 -5.32
CA PHE A 14 17.58 7.20 -5.66
C PHE A 14 18.04 8.26 -4.67
N ARG A 15 19.24 8.08 -4.10
CA ARG A 15 19.93 9.10 -3.29
C ARG A 15 21.32 9.29 -3.86
N GLY A 16 21.48 10.33 -4.69
CA GLY A 16 22.67 10.48 -5.54
C GLY A 16 22.81 9.30 -6.52
N LYS A 17 24.01 8.75 -6.65
CA LYS A 17 24.28 7.56 -7.49
C LYS A 17 23.84 6.23 -6.85
N LYS A 18 23.35 6.23 -5.60
CA LYS A 18 22.94 5.00 -4.91
C LYS A 18 21.45 4.72 -5.15
N ARG A 19 21.15 3.50 -5.59
CA ARG A 19 19.79 2.96 -5.73
C ARG A 19 19.44 2.14 -4.48
N LYS A 20 18.32 2.48 -3.84
CA LYS A 20 17.71 1.66 -2.78
C LYS A 20 16.37 1.14 -3.28
N VAL A 21 16.13 -0.15 -3.12
CA VAL A 21 14.84 -0.79 -3.42
C VAL A 21 14.27 -1.29 -2.10
N SER A 22 12.99 -1.00 -1.83
CA SER A 22 12.29 -1.37 -0.61
C SER A 22 10.89 -1.90 -0.91
N LYS A 23 10.47 -2.95 -0.22
CA LYS A 23 9.08 -3.44 -0.26
C LYS A 23 8.24 -2.62 0.71
N VAL A 24 7.16 -2.03 0.23
CA VAL A 24 6.17 -1.29 1.01
C VAL A 24 4.85 -2.04 0.92
N ASN A 25 4.20 -2.28 2.04
CA ASN A 25 2.92 -2.98 2.10
C ASN A 25 1.84 -2.03 2.60
N TRP A 26 0.63 -2.15 2.07
CA TRP A 26 -0.54 -1.39 2.47
C TRP A 26 -1.65 -2.34 2.90
N TRP A 27 -2.34 -1.98 3.98
CA TRP A 27 -3.59 -2.63 4.40
C TRP A 27 -4.72 -1.62 4.30
N VAL A 28 -5.77 -1.94 3.56
CA VAL A 28 -6.77 -0.96 3.11
C VAL A 28 -8.18 -1.54 3.08
N THR A 29 -9.18 -0.66 3.12
CA THR A 29 -10.56 -0.96 2.76
C THR A 29 -10.83 -0.42 1.35
N LEU A 30 -11.22 -1.28 0.40
CA LEU A 30 -11.60 -0.86 -0.95
C LEU A 30 -13.05 -0.36 -0.96
N MET A 31 -13.24 0.91 -1.29
CA MET A 31 -14.57 1.54 -1.31
C MET A 31 -15.21 1.51 -2.69
N GLY A 32 -14.41 1.59 -3.76
CA GLY A 32 -14.88 1.55 -5.12
C GLY A 32 -13.76 1.71 -6.13
N PHE A 33 -14.06 1.40 -7.39
CA PHE A 33 -13.14 1.54 -8.52
C PHE A 33 -13.90 1.94 -9.80
N ASP A 34 -13.18 2.48 -10.78
CA ASP A 34 -13.70 2.82 -12.11
C ASP A 34 -13.23 1.84 -13.21
N ASP A 35 -13.65 2.07 -14.45
CA ASP A 35 -13.25 1.24 -15.61
C ASP A 35 -11.74 1.24 -15.89
N TYR A 36 -11.02 2.23 -15.36
CA TYR A 36 -9.56 2.34 -15.45
C TYR A 36 -8.85 1.80 -14.20
N VAL A 37 -9.60 1.19 -13.27
CA VAL A 37 -9.11 0.62 -12.01
C VAL A 37 -8.43 1.67 -11.13
N ASN A 38 -8.82 2.94 -11.26
CA ASN A 38 -8.52 3.91 -10.21
C ASN A 38 -9.37 3.55 -8.99
N MET A 39 -8.77 3.55 -7.80
CA MET A 39 -9.42 3.04 -6.59
C MET A 39 -9.51 4.09 -5.50
N VAL A 40 -10.65 4.14 -4.85
CA VAL A 40 -10.85 4.88 -3.60
C VAL A 40 -10.62 3.90 -2.44
N LEU A 41 -9.63 4.19 -1.61
CA LEU A 41 -9.24 3.35 -0.48
C LEU A 41 -9.40 4.15 0.82
N GLU A 42 -9.94 3.51 1.85
CA GLU A 42 -10.10 4.04 3.20
C GLU A 42 -9.30 3.24 4.22
N ASP A 43 -9.09 3.82 5.40
CA ASP A 43 -8.37 3.20 6.53
C ASP A 43 -7.00 2.67 6.15
N VAL A 44 -6.27 3.42 5.32
CA VAL A 44 -5.01 2.94 4.72
C VAL A 44 -3.90 2.94 5.76
N VAL A 45 -3.29 1.77 5.95
CA VAL A 45 -2.09 1.59 6.77
C VAL A 45 -0.94 1.21 5.85
N GLU A 46 -0.04 2.16 5.60
CA GLU A 46 1.24 1.91 4.94
C GLU A 46 2.27 1.44 5.95
N TYR A 47 2.96 0.33 5.65
CA TYR A 47 4.06 -0.17 6.47
C TYR A 47 5.25 -0.63 5.63
N GLU A 48 6.44 -0.25 6.09
CA GLU A 48 7.72 -0.63 5.51
C GLU A 48 8.60 -1.24 6.61
N GLN A 49 9.24 -2.36 6.30
CA GLN A 49 10.28 -2.91 7.17
C GLN A 49 11.61 -2.24 6.84
N THR A 50 12.13 -1.47 7.78
CA THR A 50 13.41 -0.76 7.66
C THR A 50 14.46 -1.41 8.57
N PRO A 51 15.76 -1.20 8.31
CA PRO A 51 16.81 -1.66 9.22
C PRO A 51 16.66 -1.14 10.66
N ASP A 52 16.08 0.05 10.81
CA ASP A 52 15.87 0.72 12.09
C ASP A 52 14.52 0.32 12.75
N GLY A 53 13.77 -0.60 12.13
CA GLY A 53 12.48 -1.09 12.62
C GLY A 53 11.33 -0.91 11.62
N LYS A 54 10.09 -1.08 12.10
CA LYS A 54 8.87 -0.94 11.29
C LYS A 54 8.46 0.52 11.23
N ARG A 55 8.32 1.07 10.02
CA ARG A 55 7.71 2.39 9.81
C ARG A 55 6.26 2.20 9.42
N VAL A 56 5.33 2.77 10.19
CA VAL A 56 3.89 2.73 9.92
C VAL A 56 3.38 4.14 9.68
N THR A 57 2.58 4.33 8.64
CA THR A 57 1.91 5.59 8.30
C THR A 57 0.44 5.30 8.06
N LYS A 58 -0.45 6.06 8.70
CA LYS A 58 -1.90 5.96 8.48
C LYS A 58 -2.36 7.10 7.60
N LEU A 59 -3.24 6.80 6.65
CA LEU A 59 -3.86 7.75 5.74
C LEU A 59 -5.37 7.50 5.74
N ASP A 60 -6.17 8.54 5.90
CA ASP A 60 -7.62 8.40 6.04
C ASP A 60 -8.27 7.90 4.74
N THR A 61 -8.02 8.60 3.64
CA THR A 61 -8.52 8.24 2.31
C THR A 61 -7.46 8.53 1.27
N ILE A 62 -7.29 7.62 0.31
CA ILE A 62 -6.42 7.81 -0.85
C ILE A 62 -7.16 7.47 -2.15
N LEU A 63 -6.82 8.22 -3.20
CA LEU A 63 -7.15 7.86 -4.58
C LEU A 63 -5.89 7.25 -5.20
N LEU A 64 -5.96 5.96 -5.52
CA LEU A 64 -4.86 5.22 -6.12
C LEU A 64 -5.05 5.12 -7.63
N ASN A 65 -4.03 5.50 -8.39
CA ASN A 65 -4.05 5.40 -9.85
C ASN A 65 -3.91 3.94 -10.32
N GLY A 66 -4.80 3.51 -11.22
CA GLY A 66 -4.88 2.13 -11.74
C GLY A 66 -3.65 1.61 -12.50
N ASN A 67 -2.81 2.49 -13.03
CA ASN A 67 -1.69 2.10 -13.90
C ASN A 67 -0.53 1.41 -13.16
N HIS A 68 -0.44 1.54 -11.83
CA HIS A 68 0.66 0.99 -11.02
C HIS A 68 0.23 -0.16 -10.11
N ILE A 69 -0.92 -0.77 -10.37
CA ILE A 69 -1.54 -1.76 -9.50
C ILE A 69 -1.26 -3.15 -10.06
N THR A 70 -0.51 -3.96 -9.30
CA THR A 70 -0.11 -5.31 -9.73
C THR A 70 -0.92 -6.43 -9.06
N MET A 71 -1.38 -6.25 -7.82
CA MET A 71 -2.16 -7.29 -7.11
C MET A 71 -2.93 -6.71 -5.90
N LEU A 72 -4.17 -7.15 -5.71
CA LEU A 72 -4.98 -6.92 -4.50
C LEU A 72 -5.35 -8.28 -3.90
N VAL A 73 -5.02 -8.50 -2.62
CA VAL A 73 -5.31 -9.76 -1.94
C VAL A 73 -6.40 -9.51 -0.90
N PRO A 74 -7.63 -10.05 -1.06
CA PRO A 74 -8.67 -9.93 -0.05
C PRO A 74 -8.32 -10.75 1.19
N GLY A 75 -8.65 -10.24 2.37
CA GLY A 75 -8.52 -10.96 3.64
C GLY A 75 -7.10 -11.03 4.21
N GLY A 76 -6.19 -10.15 3.79
CA GLY A 76 -4.84 -10.10 4.34
C GLY A 76 -4.81 -9.73 5.83
N GLU A 77 -3.91 -10.39 6.58
CA GLU A 77 -3.60 -10.09 7.96
C GLU A 77 -2.74 -8.82 7.98
N GLY A 78 -3.39 -7.68 8.23
CA GLY A 78 -2.71 -6.40 8.35
C GLY A 78 -1.61 -6.42 9.42
N PRO A 79 -0.75 -5.39 9.48
CA PRO A 79 0.33 -5.33 10.45
C PRO A 79 -0.20 -5.50 11.88
N GLU A 80 0.35 -6.45 12.66
CA GLU A 80 0.19 -6.44 14.12
C GLU A 80 0.73 -5.09 14.62
N VAL A 81 -0.14 -4.30 15.24
CA VAL A 81 0.17 -2.98 15.81
C VAL A 81 0.79 -3.11 17.17
#